data_AF-A0A4Y8WBZ8-F1
#
_entry.id   AF-A0A4Y8WBZ8-F1
#
_cell.length_a   1.000
_cell.length_b   1.000
_cell.length_c   1.000
_cell.angle_alpha   90.00
_cell.angle_beta   90.00
_cell.angle_gamma   90.00
#
_symmetry.space_group_name_H-M   'P 1'
#
loop_
_entity.id
_entity.type
_entity.pdbx_description
1 polymer ?
#
loop_
_entity_poly.entity_id
_entity_poly.type
_entity_poly.pdbx_seq_one_letter_code
_entity_poly.pdbx_strand_id
1 'polypeptide(L)'
;MKQHYASDELFAIDKRSMTQVDNLSFFILYIDKPDTPEYKLLKEYLWGVQTSYIGGINRQIDTNVVPWFCPKGGHLPTVSHNADNPTQFIETLIWETLEIDIQRRPNNLPKGKGMFKPMSGLIQYGLQIKYPCYDKVPQAHRIGTWAY
;
A
#
# COMPACT_ATOMS: atom_id res chain seq x y z
N MET A 1 1.50 -13.23 12.31
CA MET A 1 2.28 -12.72 11.16
C MET A 1 3.78 -12.75 11.43
N LYS A 2 4.31 -11.99 12.40
CA LYS A 2 5.76 -11.85 12.65
C LYS A 2 6.53 -13.17 12.84
N GLN A 3 5.94 -14.18 13.50
CA GLN A 3 6.58 -15.50 13.70
C GLN A 3 6.84 -16.29 12.40
N HIS A 4 6.05 -16.09 11.33
CA HIS A 4 6.25 -16.83 10.07
C HIS A 4 7.50 -16.36 9.31
N TYR A 5 7.95 -15.13 9.56
CA TYR A 5 9.11 -14.52 8.92
C TYR A 5 10.43 -14.80 9.66
N ALA A 6 10.36 -15.45 10.83
CA ALA A 6 11.52 -15.89 11.62
C ALA A 6 11.82 -17.40 11.43
N SER A 7 11.13 -18.06 10.48
CA SER A 7 11.32 -19.48 10.17
C SER A 7 12.45 -19.69 9.17
N ASP A 8 13.29 -20.70 9.41
CA ASP A 8 14.37 -21.10 8.51
C ASP A 8 13.88 -21.82 7.23
N GLU A 9 12.60 -22.24 7.19
CA GLU A 9 11.98 -23.04 6.12
C GLU A 9 11.48 -22.22 4.91
N LEU A 10 11.94 -20.99 4.74
CA LEU A 10 11.56 -20.14 3.60
C LEU A 10 12.32 -20.55 2.32
N PHE A 11 11.61 -20.65 1.19
CA PHE A 11 12.24 -20.84 -0.11
C PHE A 11 13.12 -19.64 -0.45
N ALA A 12 14.15 -19.86 -1.29
CA ALA A 12 15.08 -18.79 -1.70
C ALA A 12 14.38 -17.58 -2.34
N ILE A 13 13.28 -17.82 -3.06
CA ILE A 13 12.46 -16.75 -3.65
C ILE A 13 11.75 -15.90 -2.59
N ASP A 14 11.27 -16.54 -1.51
CA ASP A 14 10.60 -15.84 -0.41
C ASP A 14 11.61 -15.00 0.39
N LYS A 15 12.81 -15.55 0.61
CA LYS A 15 13.94 -14.82 1.22
C LYS A 15 14.34 -13.60 0.39
N ARG A 16 14.38 -13.73 -0.94
CA ARG A 16 14.64 -12.58 -1.84
C ARG A 16 13.53 -11.55 -1.78
N SER A 17 12.26 -11.96 -1.75
CA SER A 17 11.15 -11.03 -1.64
C SER A 17 11.17 -10.24 -0.32
N MET A 18 11.66 -10.83 0.77
CA MET A 18 11.81 -10.14 2.07
C MET A 18 12.87 -9.05 2.10
N THR A 19 13.76 -8.97 1.10
CA THR A 19 14.77 -7.91 1.00
C THR A 19 14.36 -6.79 0.04
N GLN A 20 13.21 -6.91 -0.63
CA GLN A 20 12.71 -5.91 -1.57
C GLN A 20 11.79 -4.92 -0.85
N VAL A 21 12.16 -3.65 -0.85
CA VAL A 21 11.46 -2.59 -0.10
C VAL A 21 9.99 -2.41 -0.51
N ASP A 22 9.65 -2.74 -1.75
CA ASP A 22 8.30 -2.62 -2.30
C ASP A 22 7.40 -3.82 -1.96
N ASN A 23 7.91 -4.86 -1.31
CA ASN A 23 7.11 -6.02 -0.90
C ASN A 23 6.45 -5.85 0.47
N LEU A 24 5.27 -6.45 0.61
CA LEU A 24 4.49 -6.41 1.84
C LEU A 24 5.21 -7.03 3.04
N SER A 25 6.00 -8.08 2.81
CA SER A 25 6.84 -8.69 3.85
C SER A 25 7.87 -7.72 4.42
N PHE A 26 8.52 -6.91 3.58
CA PHE A 26 9.48 -5.91 4.02
C PHE A 26 8.79 -4.86 4.89
N PHE A 27 7.62 -4.36 4.46
CA PHE A 27 6.81 -3.45 5.25
C PHE A 27 6.47 -4.02 6.63
N ILE A 28 5.89 -5.22 6.70
CA ILE A 28 5.48 -5.85 7.98
C ILE A 28 6.67 -6.09 8.93
N LEU A 29 7.85 -6.39 8.38
CA LEU A 29 9.04 -6.71 9.17
C LEU A 29 9.71 -5.49 9.77
N TYR A 30 9.66 -4.35 9.07
CA TYR A 30 10.49 -3.19 9.39
C TYR A 30 9.70 -1.94 9.81
N ILE A 31 8.39 -1.85 9.57
CA ILE A 31 7.61 -0.64 9.89
C ILE A 31 7.65 -0.25 11.38
N ASP A 32 7.77 -1.21 12.29
CA ASP A 32 7.84 -0.97 13.74
C ASP A 32 9.27 -1.01 14.30
N LYS A 33 10.29 -0.87 13.45
CA LYS A 33 11.71 -0.95 13.84
C LYS A 33 12.43 0.37 13.59
N PRO A 34 12.12 1.42 14.37
CA PRO A 34 12.88 2.66 14.27
C PRO A 34 14.38 2.38 14.43
N ASP A 35 15.21 3.23 13.84
CA ASP A 35 16.68 3.20 13.88
C ASP A 35 17.39 2.14 13.02
N THR A 36 16.69 1.25 12.30
CA THR A 36 17.34 0.33 11.36
C THR A 36 17.52 0.96 9.96
N PRO A 37 18.56 0.55 9.20
CA PRO A 37 18.70 0.95 7.79
C PRO A 37 17.48 0.59 6.94
N GLU A 38 16.86 -0.57 7.19
CA GLU A 38 15.69 -1.05 6.48
C GLU A 38 14.46 -0.20 6.76
N TYR A 39 14.27 0.27 8.00
CA TYR A 39 13.20 1.20 8.32
C TYR A 39 13.38 2.53 7.58
N LYS A 40 14.59 3.10 7.56
CA LYS A 40 14.88 4.33 6.81
C LYS A 40 14.59 4.14 5.32
N LEU A 41 15.04 3.03 4.75
CA LEU A 41 14.77 2.67 3.35
C LEU A 41 13.27 2.52 3.08
N LEU A 42 12.54 1.87 3.98
CA LEU A 42 11.08 1.72 3.88
C LEU A 42 10.38 3.09 3.90
N LYS A 43 10.75 3.99 4.83
CA LYS A 43 10.15 5.32 4.93
C LYS A 43 10.39 6.15 3.67
N GLU A 44 11.60 6.13 3.11
CA GLU A 44 11.90 6.80 1.84
C GLU A 44 11.08 6.23 0.67
N TYR A 45 10.97 4.91 0.59
CA TYR A 45 10.13 4.26 -0.42
C TYR A 45 8.66 4.67 -0.29
N LEU A 46 8.10 4.58 0.92
CA LEU A 46 6.71 4.95 1.21
C LEU A 46 6.46 6.42 0.89
N TRP A 47 7.42 7.29 1.20
CA TRP A 47 7.36 8.71 0.88
C TRP A 47 7.30 8.97 -0.64
N GLY A 48 8.17 8.31 -1.40
CA GLY A 48 8.18 8.40 -2.86
C GLY A 48 6.87 7.91 -3.48
N VAL A 49 6.35 6.78 -2.99
CA VAL A 49 5.07 6.22 -3.45
C VAL A 49 3.91 7.16 -3.16
N GLN A 50 3.83 7.67 -1.93
CA GLN A 50 2.81 8.61 -1.50
C GLN A 50 2.82 9.87 -2.37
N THR A 51 3.99 10.47 -2.54
CA THR A 51 4.17 11.70 -3.33
C THR A 51 3.78 11.48 -4.78
N SER A 52 4.13 10.33 -5.36
CA SER A 52 3.76 9.97 -6.74
C SER A 52 2.25 9.87 -6.92
N TYR A 53 1.54 9.15 -6.05
CA TYR A 53 0.08 9.04 -6.15
C TYR A 53 -0.63 10.37 -5.90
N ILE A 54 -0.24 11.11 -4.86
CA ILE A 54 -0.83 12.42 -4.55
C ILE A 54 -0.62 13.39 -5.72
N GLY A 55 0.63 13.55 -6.18
CA GLY A 55 0.97 14.48 -7.25
C GLY A 55 0.31 14.10 -8.57
N GLY A 56 0.32 12.82 -8.93
CA GLY A 56 -0.29 12.34 -10.17
C GLY A 56 -1.81 12.53 -10.22
N ILE A 57 -2.48 12.39 -9.07
CA ILE A 57 -3.95 12.51 -8.98
C ILE A 57 -4.35 13.96 -8.93
N ASN A 58 -3.71 14.78 -8.09
CA ASN A 58 -3.94 16.22 -8.05
C ASN A 58 -3.74 16.85 -9.44
N ARG A 59 -2.71 16.43 -10.18
CA ARG A 59 -2.51 16.89 -11.57
C ARG A 59 -3.63 16.47 -12.52
N GLN A 60 -4.16 15.25 -12.40
CA GLN A 60 -5.32 14.83 -13.20
C GLN A 60 -6.54 15.70 -12.90
N ILE A 61 -6.81 15.97 -11.62
CA ILE A 61 -7.88 16.89 -11.19
C ILE A 61 -7.69 18.30 -11.75
N ASP A 62 -6.48 18.86 -11.62
CA ASP A 62 -6.16 20.20 -12.13
C ASP A 62 -6.34 20.33 -13.66
N THR A 63 -6.15 19.22 -14.38
CA THR A 63 -6.32 19.13 -15.83
C THR A 63 -7.71 18.64 -16.26
N ASN A 64 -8.66 18.53 -15.33
CA ASN A 64 -10.03 18.06 -15.56
C ASN A 64 -10.10 16.64 -16.17
N VAL A 65 -9.09 15.81 -15.91
CA VAL A 65 -9.07 14.37 -16.22
C VAL A 65 -9.66 13.63 -15.04
N VAL A 66 -10.64 12.76 -15.28
CA VAL A 66 -11.24 11.92 -14.23
C VAL A 66 -10.20 10.91 -13.74
N PRO A 67 -9.76 10.99 -12.47
CA PRO A 67 -8.78 10.06 -11.93
C PRO A 67 -9.38 8.67 -11.69
N TRP A 68 -8.53 7.66 -11.58
CA TRP A 68 -8.96 6.27 -11.31
C TRP A 68 -9.41 6.04 -9.85
N PHE A 69 -9.16 7.00 -8.96
CA PHE A 69 -9.79 7.15 -7.64
C PHE A 69 -10.02 8.64 -7.34
N CYS A 70 -11.04 8.97 -6.55
CA CYS A 70 -11.54 10.33 -6.37
C CYS A 70 -11.51 10.75 -4.90
N PRO A 71 -10.51 11.54 -4.48
CA PRO A 71 -10.43 12.08 -3.13
C PRO A 71 -11.67 12.90 -2.78
N LYS A 72 -12.20 12.72 -1.57
CA LYS A 72 -13.28 13.59 -1.07
C LYS A 72 -12.75 15.01 -0.94
N GLY A 73 -13.39 15.97 -1.60
CA GLY A 73 -12.98 17.37 -1.60
C GLY A 73 -12.04 17.78 -2.74
N GLY A 74 -11.82 16.91 -3.74
CA GLY A 74 -11.10 17.25 -4.96
C GLY A 74 -9.63 16.87 -4.89
N HIS A 75 -8.85 17.35 -3.92
CA HIS A 75 -7.41 17.10 -3.85
C HIS A 75 -7.01 16.23 -2.66
N LEU A 76 -5.95 15.43 -2.82
CA LEU A 76 -5.25 14.86 -1.67
C LEU A 76 -4.31 15.92 -1.07
N PRO A 77 -4.25 16.03 0.27
CA PRO A 77 -3.34 16.96 0.93
C PRO A 77 -1.90 16.56 0.64
N THR A 78 -1.07 17.53 0.24
CA THR A 78 0.37 17.33 0.21
C THR A 78 0.90 17.34 1.65
N VAL A 79 1.73 16.36 1.98
CA VAL A 79 2.45 16.33 3.25
C VAL A 79 3.85 16.89 2.98
N SER A 80 4.48 17.51 3.97
CA SER A 80 5.88 17.92 3.89
C SER A 80 6.78 16.74 4.28
N HIS A 81 7.94 16.60 3.64
CA HIS A 81 8.93 15.60 4.05
C HIS A 81 9.42 15.84 5.49
N ASN A 82 9.33 17.08 5.98
CA ASN A 82 9.73 17.46 7.34
C ASN A 82 8.60 17.35 8.38
N ALA A 83 7.43 16.81 8.01
CA ALA A 83 6.36 16.56 8.97
C ALA A 83 6.78 15.49 9.99
N ASP A 84 6.17 15.48 11.19
CA ASP A 84 6.50 14.51 12.24
C ASP A 84 6.32 13.04 11.80
N ASN A 85 5.34 12.77 10.93
CA ASN A 85 5.20 11.48 10.25
C ASN A 85 4.83 11.68 8.77
N PRO A 86 5.81 11.87 7.88
CA PRO A 86 5.55 12.29 6.51
C PRO A 86 4.86 11.20 5.68
N THR A 87 4.93 9.93 6.09
CA THR A 87 4.35 8.78 5.38
C THR A 87 3.11 8.21 6.06
N GLN A 88 2.55 8.91 7.06
CA GLN A 88 1.39 8.41 7.81
C GLN A 88 0.21 8.03 6.91
N PHE A 89 -0.05 8.81 5.86
CA PHE A 89 -1.16 8.57 4.95
C PHE A 89 -1.04 7.21 4.25
N ILE A 90 0.12 6.93 3.64
CA ILE A 90 0.31 5.67 2.92
C ILE A 90 0.40 4.46 3.86
N GLU A 91 0.99 4.62 5.05
CA GLU A 91 1.03 3.56 6.06
C GLU A 91 -0.37 3.19 6.54
N THR A 92 -1.18 4.20 6.87
CA THR A 92 -2.57 4.02 7.30
C THR A 92 -3.38 3.33 6.21
N LEU A 93 -3.21 3.77 4.95
CA LEU A 93 -3.87 3.16 3.81
C LEU A 93 -3.50 1.67 3.68
N ILE A 94 -2.22 1.32 3.77
CA ILE A 94 -1.76 -0.07 3.67
C ILE A 94 -2.42 -0.91 4.77
N TRP A 95 -2.40 -0.44 6.02
CA TRP A 95 -3.00 -1.17 7.15
C TRP A 95 -4.51 -1.35 7.02
N GLU A 96 -5.25 -0.29 6.74
CA GLU A 96 -6.71 -0.37 6.53
C GLU A 96 -7.06 -1.31 5.37
N THR A 97 -6.28 -1.28 4.29
CA THR A 97 -6.54 -2.14 3.13
C THR A 97 -6.27 -3.61 3.45
N LEU A 98 -5.23 -3.92 4.24
CA LEU A 98 -4.99 -5.28 4.72
C LEU A 98 -6.14 -5.78 5.59
N GLU A 99 -6.64 -4.93 6.50
CA GLU A 99 -7.77 -5.28 7.35
C GLU A 99 -9.03 -5.58 6.51
N ILE A 100 -9.35 -4.72 5.55
CA ILE A 100 -10.47 -4.92 4.64
C ILE A 100 -10.29 -6.20 3.80
N ASP A 101 -9.08 -6.46 3.29
CA ASP A 101 -8.84 -7.67 2.49
C ASP A 101 -9.02 -8.95 3.33
N ILE A 102 -8.53 -8.94 4.57
CA ILE A 102 -8.71 -10.06 5.51
C ILE A 102 -10.20 -10.28 5.82
N GLN A 103 -10.97 -9.21 6.04
CA GLN A 103 -12.41 -9.32 6.30
C GLN A 103 -13.17 -9.87 5.09
N ARG A 104 -12.87 -9.40 3.87
CA ARG A 104 -13.55 -9.82 2.63
C ARG A 104 -13.09 -11.19 2.15
N ARG A 105 -11.83 -11.53 2.40
CA ARG A 105 -11.18 -12.74 1.91
C ARG A 105 -10.29 -13.32 3.02
N PRO A 106 -10.88 -13.94 4.05
CA PRO A 106 -10.14 -14.43 5.23
C PRO A 106 -9.08 -15.50 4.91
N ASN A 107 -9.13 -16.09 3.71
CA ASN A 107 -8.17 -17.09 3.24
C ASN A 107 -7.09 -16.52 2.29
N ASN A 108 -7.11 -15.22 1.97
CA ASN A 108 -6.29 -14.63 0.90
C ASN A 108 -5.01 -13.95 1.41
N LEU A 109 -5.01 -13.38 2.62
CA LEU A 109 -3.82 -12.87 3.30
C LEU A 109 -3.86 -13.11 4.82
N PRO A 110 -2.76 -13.52 5.48
CA PRO A 110 -1.55 -14.08 4.91
C PRO A 110 -1.26 -15.48 5.47
N LYS A 111 -1.62 -16.48 4.69
CA LYS A 111 -0.97 -17.80 4.72
C LYS A 111 -0.13 -17.93 3.44
N GLY A 112 1.18 -18.10 3.56
CA GLY A 112 2.08 -18.39 2.42
C GLY A 112 2.36 -17.22 1.45
N LYS A 113 2.27 -17.49 0.13
CA LYS A 113 2.87 -16.70 -0.97
C LYS A 113 2.36 -15.26 -1.16
N GLY A 114 1.20 -14.89 -0.61
CA GLY A 114 0.62 -13.55 -0.77
C GLY A 114 1.43 -12.44 -0.09
N MET A 115 2.17 -12.77 0.98
CA MET A 115 3.02 -11.83 1.73
C MET A 115 4.27 -11.38 0.97
N PHE A 116 4.69 -12.14 -0.03
CA PHE A 116 5.92 -11.91 -0.80
C PHE A 116 5.64 -11.15 -2.11
N LYS A 117 4.45 -10.53 -2.21
CA LYS A 117 4.03 -9.76 -3.37
C LYS A 117 4.29 -8.25 -3.17
N PRO A 118 4.47 -7.51 -4.27
CA PRO A 118 4.58 -6.06 -4.22
C PRO A 118 3.34 -5.41 -3.59
N MET A 119 3.55 -4.37 -2.80
CA MET A 119 2.49 -3.57 -2.17
C MET A 119 1.73 -2.72 -3.18
N SER A 120 2.24 -2.53 -4.41
CA SER A 120 1.61 -1.67 -5.41
C SER A 120 0.14 -2.01 -5.68
N GLY A 121 -0.18 -3.30 -5.84
CA GLY A 121 -1.55 -3.75 -6.06
C GLY A 121 -2.45 -3.52 -4.83
N LEU A 122 -1.91 -3.68 -3.62
CA LEU A 122 -2.61 -3.42 -2.37
C LEU A 122 -2.89 -1.93 -2.23
N ILE A 123 -1.89 -1.08 -2.44
CA ILE A 123 -2.02 0.39 -2.36
C ILE A 123 -3.05 0.89 -3.38
N GLN A 124 -3.00 0.40 -4.62
CA GLN A 124 -3.96 0.79 -5.65
C GLN A 124 -5.39 0.40 -5.28
N TYR A 125 -5.57 -0.85 -4.87
CA TYR A 125 -6.87 -1.33 -4.41
C TYR A 125 -7.39 -0.50 -3.22
N GLY A 126 -6.53 -0.22 -2.23
CA GLY A 126 -6.82 0.62 -1.07
C GLY A 126 -7.31 2.02 -1.43
N LEU A 127 -6.58 2.69 -2.32
CA LEU A 127 -6.97 4.03 -2.81
C LEU A 127 -8.35 3.99 -3.48
N GLN A 128 -8.62 2.96 -4.29
CA GLN A 128 -9.88 2.87 -5.02
C GLN A 128 -11.08 2.58 -4.11
N ILE A 129 -10.93 1.76 -3.07
CA ILE A 129 -12.03 1.47 -2.15
C ILE A 129 -12.24 2.57 -1.10
N LYS A 130 -11.18 3.28 -0.70
CA LYS A 130 -11.26 4.40 0.27
C LYS A 130 -11.78 5.67 -0.39
N TYR A 131 -11.44 5.88 -1.66
CA TYR A 131 -11.78 7.06 -2.44
C TYR A 131 -12.42 6.66 -3.78
N PRO A 132 -13.57 5.97 -3.80
CA PRO A 132 -14.18 5.55 -5.05
C PRO A 132 -14.79 6.73 -5.79
N CYS A 133 -14.59 6.78 -7.11
CA CYS A 133 -15.24 7.78 -7.98
C CYS A 133 -16.73 7.49 -8.24
N TYR A 134 -17.18 6.28 -7.93
CA TYR A 134 -18.53 5.77 -8.16
C TYR A 134 -19.04 5.16 -6.86
N ASP A 135 -20.33 5.28 -6.56
CA ASP A 135 -20.95 4.61 -5.40
C ASP A 135 -20.65 3.10 -5.38
N LYS A 136 -20.57 2.51 -6.58
CA LYS A 136 -20.09 1.15 -6.80
C LYS A 136 -19.07 1.15 -7.93
N VAL A 137 -17.84 0.74 -7.64
CA VAL A 137 -16.76 0.66 -8.64
C VAL A 137 -17.15 -0.35 -9.75
N PRO A 138 -17.31 0.11 -11.01
CA PRO A 138 -17.64 -0.76 -12.14
C PRO A 138 -16.58 -1.82 -12.37
N GLN A 139 -16.97 -3.01 -12.82
CA GLN A 139 -16.03 -4.12 -13.02
C GLN A 139 -14.86 -3.76 -13.94
N ALA A 140 -15.11 -2.98 -15.00
CA ALA A 140 -14.09 -2.51 -15.92
C ALA A 140 -13.02 -1.60 -15.29
N HIS A 141 -13.32 -0.98 -14.14
CA HIS A 141 -12.40 -0.08 -13.43
C HIS A 141 -11.74 -0.73 -12.22
N ARG A 142 -12.13 -1.96 -11.86
CA ARG A 142 -11.57 -2.66 -10.70
C ARG A 142 -10.11 -3.01 -10.96
N ILE A 143 -9.28 -2.75 -9.95
CA ILE A 143 -7.88 -3.13 -9.97
C ILE A 143 -7.81 -4.65 -9.76
N GLY A 144 -7.14 -5.33 -10.69
CA GLY A 144 -6.80 -6.75 -10.59
C GLY A 144 -7.97 -7.67 -10.20
N THR A 145 -7.66 -8.67 -9.38
CA THR A 145 -8.63 -9.67 -8.88
C THR A 145 -9.00 -9.43 -7.42
N TRP A 146 -9.01 -8.17 -6.98
CA TRP A 146 -9.38 -7.79 -5.60
C TRP A 146 -10.89 -7.91 -5.37
N ALA A 147 -11.30 -8.06 -4.11
CA ALA A 147 -12.71 -8.18 -3.73
C ALA A 147 -13.35 -6.79 -3.55
N TYR A 148 -14.39 -6.44 -4.30
CA TYR A 148 -15.05 -5.11 -4.24
C TYR A 148 -16.38 -5.14 -3.51
#